data_AF-A0A060NJ60-F1
#
_entry.id   AF-A0A060NJ60-F1
#
_cell.length_a   1.000
_cell.length_b   1.000
_cell.length_c   1.000
_cell.angle_alpha   90.00
_cell.angle_beta   90.00
_cell.angle_gamma   90.00
#
_symmetry.space_group_name_H-M   'P 1'
#
loop_
_entity.id
_entity.type
_entity.pdbx_description
1 polymer ?
#
loop_
_entity_poly.entity_id
_entity_poly.type
_entity_poly.pdbx_seq_one_letter_code
_entity_poly.pdbx_strand_id
1 'polypeptide(L)'
;MHPPHAWRLLAAALLALLLGLGSAPASAQDAPYDAVQRQTQAGDWAAALAQADAWLAQHPADAQMRFLRAVALQRQGQTEAAQAAFTALTQEHPELPEPHNNLAVLHAAAGRLAEAQQALEQALRLHPHYAIAWRNLGDVQLQRAAESYRRALQHAPHAAGLAQRLQTVEALLAPAAAR
;
A
#
# COMPACT_ATOMS: atom_id res chain seq x y z
N MET A 1 62.87 55.24 -31.76
CA MET A 1 63.23 54.82 -30.39
C MET A 1 62.26 53.71 -30.00
N HIS A 2 62.75 52.48 -29.87
CA HIS A 2 61.98 51.23 -29.71
C HIS A 2 61.75 50.85 -28.20
N PRO A 3 60.84 49.89 -27.89
CA PRO A 3 59.95 49.84 -26.72
C PRO A 3 60.35 48.77 -25.65
N PRO A 4 59.44 48.34 -24.73
CA PRO A 4 59.04 46.92 -24.75
C PRO A 4 57.53 46.69 -24.41
N HIS A 5 56.73 45.91 -25.16
CA HIS A 5 56.67 44.44 -25.32
C HIS A 5 56.01 43.69 -24.15
N ALA A 6 54.71 43.36 -24.29
CA ALA A 6 54.01 42.38 -23.44
C ALA A 6 52.88 41.59 -24.17
N TRP A 7 53.26 40.87 -25.25
CA TRP A 7 52.78 39.52 -25.61
C TRP A 7 51.37 39.40 -26.24
N ARG A 8 51.25 39.25 -27.56
CA ARG A 8 51.22 37.96 -28.31
C ARG A 8 50.03 37.07 -27.93
N LEU A 9 48.95 37.11 -28.70
CA LEU A 9 48.62 36.23 -29.85
C LEU A 9 48.05 34.85 -29.43
N LEU A 10 47.11 34.38 -30.27
CA LEU A 10 46.62 33.00 -30.45
C LEU A 10 45.42 32.62 -29.57
N ALA A 11 44.21 32.51 -30.17
CA ALA A 11 43.73 31.40 -30.99
C ALA A 11 43.39 30.16 -30.16
N ALA A 12 42.11 29.75 -30.17
CA ALA A 12 41.69 28.36 -30.39
C ALA A 12 40.19 28.22 -30.14
N ALA A 13 39.53 27.64 -31.12
CA ALA A 13 38.22 27.02 -31.00
C ALA A 13 38.23 25.92 -29.92
N LEU A 14 37.07 25.68 -29.30
CA LEU A 14 36.60 24.38 -28.79
C LEU A 14 35.07 24.51 -28.66
N LEU A 15 34.33 23.87 -29.55
CA LEU A 15 33.68 22.58 -29.30
C LEU A 15 32.87 22.56 -28.00
N ALA A 16 31.55 22.49 -28.11
CA ALA A 16 30.88 21.19 -28.12
C ALA A 16 29.35 21.39 -28.10
N LEU A 17 28.75 20.83 -29.14
CA LEU A 17 27.36 20.45 -29.21
C LEU A 17 27.07 19.47 -28.08
N LEU A 18 26.30 19.87 -27.07
CA LEU A 18 25.47 18.94 -26.30
C LEU A 18 24.15 19.64 -26.01
N LEU A 19 23.20 19.47 -26.94
CA LEU A 19 21.79 19.39 -26.58
C LEU A 19 21.68 18.21 -25.63
N GLY A 20 21.96 18.46 -24.35
CA GLY A 20 21.49 17.62 -23.28
C GLY A 20 19.98 17.69 -23.33
N LEU A 21 19.35 16.72 -24.00
CA LEU A 21 18.08 16.18 -23.57
C LEU A 21 18.33 15.58 -22.18
N GLY A 22 18.56 16.44 -21.20
CA GLY A 22 18.32 16.11 -19.82
C GLY A 22 16.81 15.91 -19.76
N SER A 23 16.39 14.65 -19.82
CA SER A 23 15.09 14.27 -19.28
C SER A 23 15.09 14.83 -17.87
N ALA A 24 14.41 15.95 -17.67
CA ALA A 24 14.06 16.43 -16.35
C ALA A 24 13.48 15.22 -15.59
N PRO A 25 13.83 15.01 -14.31
CA PRO A 25 13.20 13.94 -13.55
C PRO A 25 11.70 14.12 -13.72
N ALA A 26 11.01 13.08 -14.21
CA ALA A 26 9.57 13.12 -14.39
C ALA A 26 9.00 13.55 -13.04
N SER A 27 8.43 14.75 -13.03
CA SER A 27 7.96 15.32 -11.78
C SER A 27 6.77 14.48 -11.31
N ALA A 28 6.44 14.50 -10.02
CA ALA A 28 5.24 13.84 -9.51
C ALA A 28 3.94 14.24 -10.25
N GLN A 29 3.97 15.32 -11.07
CA GLN A 29 2.86 15.76 -11.91
C GLN A 29 2.58 14.84 -13.11
N ASP A 30 3.55 14.03 -13.54
CA ASP A 30 3.40 13.09 -14.67
C ASP A 30 3.13 11.64 -14.23
N ALA A 31 3.13 11.40 -12.91
CA ALA A 31 2.98 10.06 -12.37
C ALA A 31 1.55 9.53 -12.60
N PRO A 32 1.38 8.28 -13.09
CA PRO A 32 0.07 7.74 -13.46
C PRO A 32 -0.75 7.24 -12.26
N TYR A 33 -0.64 7.88 -11.08
CA TYR A 33 -1.30 7.42 -9.84
C TYR A 33 -2.82 7.26 -10.02
N ASP A 34 -3.47 8.29 -10.56
CA ASP A 34 -4.92 8.27 -10.78
C ASP A 34 -5.36 7.20 -11.79
N ALA A 35 -4.52 6.93 -12.80
CA ALA A 35 -4.80 5.88 -13.77
C ALA A 35 -4.73 4.50 -13.12
N VAL A 36 -3.63 4.21 -12.40
CA VAL A 36 -3.44 2.94 -11.68
C VAL A 36 -4.52 2.74 -10.62
N GLN A 37 -4.89 3.80 -9.90
CA GLN A 37 -5.95 3.75 -8.89
C GLN A 37 -7.31 3.48 -9.52
N ARG A 38 -7.66 4.13 -10.64
CA ARG A 38 -8.94 3.88 -11.34
C ARG A 38 -8.99 2.48 -11.94
N GLN A 39 -7.92 2.00 -12.58
CA GLN A 39 -7.85 0.65 -13.13
C GLN A 39 -8.00 -0.39 -12.02
N THR A 40 -7.31 -0.18 -10.90
CA THR A 40 -7.52 -0.97 -9.68
C THR A 40 -9.01 -0.92 -9.31
N GLN A 41 -9.61 0.23 -9.06
CA GLN A 41 -11.03 0.30 -8.67
C GLN A 41 -12.00 -0.35 -9.69
N ALA A 42 -11.68 -0.31 -10.98
CA ALA A 42 -12.48 -0.88 -12.07
C ALA A 42 -12.35 -2.40 -12.20
N GLY A 43 -11.39 -3.03 -11.53
CA GLY A 43 -11.12 -4.46 -11.67
C GLY A 43 -10.06 -4.83 -12.71
N ASP A 44 -9.49 -3.83 -13.38
CA ASP A 44 -8.44 -4.00 -14.38
C ASP A 44 -7.05 -4.15 -13.72
N TRP A 45 -6.93 -5.10 -12.79
CA TRP A 45 -5.73 -5.29 -11.96
C TRP A 45 -4.46 -5.51 -12.80
N ALA A 46 -4.57 -6.22 -13.93
CA ALA A 46 -3.44 -6.48 -14.81
C ALA A 46 -2.93 -5.20 -15.48
N ALA A 47 -3.83 -4.30 -15.89
CA ALA A 47 -3.45 -3.00 -16.47
C ALA A 47 -2.82 -2.09 -15.40
N ALA A 48 -3.40 -2.07 -14.20
CA ALA A 48 -2.86 -1.35 -13.05
C ALA A 48 -1.43 -1.78 -12.72
N LEU A 49 -1.19 -3.09 -12.67
CA LEU A 49 0.14 -3.65 -12.41
C LEU A 49 1.13 -3.31 -13.53
N ALA A 50 0.75 -3.50 -14.80
CA ALA A 50 1.62 -3.20 -15.92
C ALA A 50 2.05 -1.71 -15.94
N GLN A 51 1.10 -0.81 -15.67
CA GLN A 51 1.39 0.63 -15.64
C GLN A 51 2.23 1.01 -14.41
N ALA A 52 1.97 0.43 -13.24
CA ALA A 52 2.78 0.64 -12.06
C ALA A 52 4.21 0.11 -12.24
N ASP A 53 4.37 -1.07 -12.83
CA ASP A 53 5.67 -1.70 -13.12
C ASP A 53 6.49 -0.86 -14.10
N ALA A 54 5.87 -0.35 -15.17
CA ALA A 54 6.53 0.53 -16.13
C ALA A 54 7.02 1.84 -15.50
N TRP A 55 6.27 2.39 -14.55
CA TRP A 55 6.67 3.58 -13.80
C TRP A 55 7.83 3.28 -12.84
N LEU A 56 7.71 2.21 -12.06
CA LEU A 56 8.69 1.80 -11.05
C LEU A 56 10.02 1.33 -11.65
N ALA A 57 10.02 0.87 -12.91
CA ALA A 57 11.26 0.58 -13.64
C ALA A 57 12.17 1.83 -13.75
N GLN A 58 11.59 3.02 -13.76
CA GLN A 58 12.30 4.30 -13.83
C GLN A 58 12.38 4.99 -12.46
N HIS A 59 11.40 4.73 -11.58
CA HIS A 59 11.27 5.38 -10.27
C HIS A 59 11.14 4.35 -9.14
N PRO A 60 12.15 3.49 -8.91
CA PRO A 60 12.02 2.34 -8.01
C PRO A 60 11.74 2.72 -6.54
N ALA A 61 12.11 3.93 -6.13
CA ALA A 61 11.90 4.44 -4.78
C ALA A 61 10.55 5.15 -4.58
N ASP A 62 9.67 5.20 -5.57
CA ASP A 62 8.35 5.82 -5.42
C ASP A 62 7.46 4.99 -4.49
N ALA A 63 7.28 5.45 -3.25
CA ALA A 63 6.50 4.74 -2.22
C ALA A 63 5.01 4.69 -2.57
N GLN A 64 4.47 5.76 -3.16
CA GLN A 64 3.05 5.85 -3.53
C GLN A 64 2.72 4.86 -4.64
N MET A 65 3.55 4.78 -5.68
CA MET A 65 3.33 3.80 -6.74
C MET A 65 3.55 2.36 -6.26
N ARG A 66 4.56 2.10 -5.41
CA ARG A 66 4.75 0.78 -4.78
C ARG A 66 3.54 0.36 -3.94
N PHE A 67 2.94 1.31 -3.22
CA PHE A 67 1.70 1.07 -2.48
C PHE A 67 0.53 0.73 -3.41
N LEU A 68 0.29 1.52 -4.46
CA LEU A 68 -0.78 1.26 -5.43
C LEU A 68 -0.62 -0.10 -6.12
N ARG A 69 0.62 -0.46 -6.48
CA ARG A 69 0.96 -1.79 -7.01
C ARG A 69 0.62 -2.89 -6.02
N ALA A 70 0.97 -2.74 -4.74
CA ALA A 70 0.66 -3.71 -3.70
C ALA A 70 -0.85 -3.89 -3.51
N VAL A 71 -1.64 -2.81 -3.59
CA VAL A 71 -3.10 -2.88 -3.58
C VAL A 71 -3.62 -3.64 -4.80
N ALA A 72 -3.08 -3.40 -6.00
CA ALA A 72 -3.47 -4.12 -7.21
C ALA A 72 -3.13 -5.63 -7.09
N LEU A 73 -1.96 -6.00 -6.56
CA LEU A 73 -1.58 -7.39 -6.28
C LEU A 73 -2.59 -8.07 -5.34
N GLN A 74 -2.93 -7.41 -4.24
CA GLN A 74 -3.93 -7.93 -3.29
C GLN A 74 -5.27 -8.18 -3.97
N ARG A 75 -5.74 -7.22 -4.77
CA ARG A 75 -7.03 -7.32 -5.46
C ARG A 75 -7.06 -8.40 -6.54
N GLN A 76 -5.92 -8.67 -7.17
CA GLN A 76 -5.76 -9.79 -8.10
C GLN A 76 -5.65 -11.16 -7.39
N GLY A 77 -5.60 -11.19 -6.06
CA GLY A 77 -5.43 -12.42 -5.28
C GLY A 77 -3.99 -12.88 -5.11
N GLN A 78 -3.01 -12.07 -5.51
CA GLN A 78 -1.58 -12.33 -5.27
C GLN A 78 -1.19 -11.96 -3.82
N THR A 79 -1.80 -12.64 -2.85
CA THR A 79 -1.72 -12.33 -1.42
C THR A 79 -0.29 -12.29 -0.88
N GLU A 80 0.56 -13.26 -1.25
CA GLU A 80 1.94 -13.31 -0.77
C GLU A 80 2.78 -12.14 -1.29
N ALA A 81 2.65 -11.81 -2.58
CA ALA A 81 3.36 -10.70 -3.20
C ALA A 81 2.90 -9.36 -2.61
N ALA A 82 1.60 -9.19 -2.36
CA ALA A 82 1.06 -8.02 -1.69
C ALA A 82 1.57 -7.89 -0.24
N GLN A 83 1.59 -8.99 0.52
CA GLN A 83 2.11 -8.99 1.89
C GLN A 83 3.59 -8.60 1.92
N ALA A 84 4.41 -9.15 1.02
CA ALA A 84 5.82 -8.79 0.91
C ALA A 84 6.01 -7.29 0.59
N ALA A 85 5.24 -6.77 -0.37
CA ALA A 85 5.32 -5.36 -0.77
C ALA A 85 4.88 -4.40 0.36
N PHE A 86 3.77 -4.68 1.05
CA PHE A 86 3.36 -3.86 2.20
C PHE A 86 4.35 -3.97 3.36
N THR A 87 4.92 -5.15 3.62
CA THR A 87 5.94 -5.32 4.67
C THR A 87 7.17 -4.47 4.37
N ALA A 88 7.67 -4.48 3.14
CA ALA A 88 8.77 -3.62 2.73
C ALA A 88 8.43 -2.13 2.91
N LEU A 89 7.22 -1.69 2.53
CA LEU A 89 6.77 -0.32 2.77
C LEU A 89 6.73 0.06 4.24
N THR A 90 6.31 -0.84 5.15
CA THR A 90 6.34 -0.55 6.60
C THR A 90 7.74 -0.45 7.18
N GLN A 91 8.74 -1.07 6.54
CA GLN A 91 10.13 -1.04 6.99
C GLN A 91 10.85 0.21 6.47
N GLU A 92 10.59 0.57 5.21
CA GLU A 92 11.24 1.69 4.54
C GLU A 92 10.56 3.04 4.81
N HIS A 93 9.24 3.04 5.00
CA HIS A 93 8.39 4.22 5.22
C HIS A 93 7.50 4.00 6.46
N PRO A 94 8.08 3.84 7.66
CA PRO A 94 7.37 3.47 8.89
C PRO A 94 6.35 4.52 9.37
N GLU A 95 6.37 5.73 8.80
CA GLU A 95 5.41 6.80 9.06
C GLU A 95 4.08 6.63 8.32
N LEU A 96 4.02 5.76 7.30
CA LEU A 96 2.81 5.57 6.49
C LEU A 96 1.81 4.64 7.21
N PRO A 97 0.59 5.11 7.52
CA PRO A 97 -0.43 4.27 8.15
C PRO A 97 -1.06 3.26 7.18
N GLU A 98 -1.08 3.52 5.87
CA GLU A 98 -1.80 2.73 4.88
C GLU A 98 -1.24 1.31 4.68
N PRO A 99 0.09 1.08 4.59
CA PRO A 99 0.64 -0.26 4.49
C PRO A 99 0.28 -1.13 5.70
N HIS A 100 0.30 -0.58 6.92
CA HIS A 100 -0.11 -1.28 8.13
C HIS A 100 -1.59 -1.70 8.08
N ASN A 101 -2.48 -0.79 7.65
CA ASN A 101 -3.89 -1.12 7.47
C ASN A 101 -4.12 -2.24 6.44
N ASN A 102 -3.37 -2.25 5.33
CA ASN A 102 -3.51 -3.29 4.30
C ASN A 102 -2.94 -4.64 4.76
N LEU A 103 -1.80 -4.66 5.45
CA LEU A 103 -1.30 -5.87 6.12
C LEU A 103 -2.35 -6.45 7.05
N ALA A 104 -3.02 -5.62 7.83
CA ALA A 104 -4.07 -6.10 8.73
C ALA A 104 -5.22 -6.80 7.99
N VAL A 105 -5.65 -6.28 6.85
CA VAL A 105 -6.66 -6.93 6.01
C VAL A 105 -6.18 -8.30 5.53
N LEU A 106 -4.91 -8.41 5.10
CA LEU A 106 -4.32 -9.68 4.68
C LEU A 106 -4.18 -10.68 5.85
N HIS A 107 -3.81 -10.21 7.04
CA HIS A 107 -3.75 -11.02 8.25
C HIS A 107 -5.13 -11.52 8.67
N ALA A 108 -6.14 -10.65 8.69
CA ALA A 108 -7.51 -11.00 9.04
C ALA A 108 -8.09 -12.05 8.07
N ALA A 109 -7.87 -11.88 6.75
CA ALA A 109 -8.28 -12.85 5.75
C ALA A 109 -7.62 -14.23 5.92
N ALA A 110 -6.40 -14.27 6.47
CA ALA A 110 -5.68 -15.48 6.80
C ALA A 110 -6.01 -16.05 8.20
N GLY A 111 -6.98 -15.47 8.94
CA GLY A 111 -7.32 -15.88 10.31
C GLY A 111 -6.29 -15.48 11.37
N ARG A 112 -5.26 -14.71 11.00
CA ARG A 112 -4.19 -14.19 11.86
C ARG A 112 -4.66 -12.93 12.60
N LEU A 113 -5.68 -13.09 13.44
CA LEU A 113 -6.41 -11.97 14.04
C LEU A 113 -5.57 -11.12 15.01
N ALA A 114 -4.57 -11.74 15.67
CA ALA A 114 -3.67 -11.03 16.57
C ALA A 114 -2.74 -10.09 15.78
N GLU A 115 -2.11 -10.58 14.71
CA GLU A 115 -1.27 -9.75 13.84
C GLU A 115 -2.10 -8.66 13.14
N ALA A 116 -3.33 -8.97 12.73
CA ALA A 116 -4.23 -7.98 12.15
C ALA A 116 -4.51 -6.82 13.11
N GLN A 117 -4.82 -7.12 14.37
CA GLN A 117 -5.03 -6.10 15.39
C GLN A 117 -3.78 -5.25 15.63
N GLN A 118 -2.61 -5.87 15.78
CA GLN A 118 -1.36 -5.13 16.01
C GLN A 118 -1.03 -4.17 14.86
N ALA A 119 -1.25 -4.59 13.61
CA ALA A 119 -1.05 -3.76 12.44
C ALA A 119 -2.04 -2.58 12.41
N LEU A 120 -3.31 -2.78 12.76
CA LEU A 120 -4.29 -1.69 12.84
C LEU A 120 -3.98 -0.70 13.96
N GLU A 121 -3.56 -1.20 15.13
CA GLU A 121 -3.12 -0.34 16.22
C GLU A 121 -1.90 0.50 15.81
N GLN A 122 -0.97 -0.03 15.02
CA GLN A 122 0.13 0.75 14.45
C GLN A 122 -0.37 1.82 13.47
N ALA A 123 -1.27 1.47 12.54
CA ALA A 123 -1.87 2.44 11.62
C ALA A 123 -2.58 3.58 12.37
N LEU A 124 -3.28 3.27 13.47
CA LEU A 124 -4.00 4.23 14.30
C LEU A 124 -3.09 5.06 15.21
N ARG A 125 -1.93 4.53 15.62
CA ARG A 125 -0.90 5.35 16.30
C ARG A 125 -0.36 6.43 15.37
N LEU A 126 -0.11 6.09 14.11
CA LEU A 126 0.40 7.01 13.09
C LEU A 126 -0.68 8.01 12.65
N HIS A 127 -1.92 7.55 12.50
CA HIS A 127 -3.04 8.40 12.08
C HIS A 127 -4.31 8.08 12.92
N PRO A 128 -4.49 8.74 14.08
CA PRO A 128 -5.61 8.46 14.99
C PRO A 128 -7.01 8.65 14.40
N HIS A 129 -7.14 9.47 13.36
CA HIS A 129 -8.40 9.75 12.66
C HIS A 129 -8.61 8.87 11.42
N TYR A 130 -7.82 7.81 11.25
CA TYR A 130 -7.94 6.91 10.10
C TYR A 130 -9.21 6.04 10.19
N ALA A 131 -10.33 6.58 9.71
CA ALA A 131 -11.65 5.94 9.81
C ALA A 131 -11.68 4.51 9.25
N ILE A 132 -10.96 4.25 8.16
CA ILE A 132 -10.88 2.91 7.55
C ILE A 132 -10.19 1.91 8.48
N ALA A 133 -9.12 2.31 9.18
CA ALA A 133 -8.44 1.45 10.15
C ALA A 133 -9.32 1.17 11.37
N TRP A 134 -10.08 2.16 11.87
CA TRP A 134 -11.06 1.93 12.94
C TRP A 134 -12.15 0.94 12.55
N ARG A 135 -12.70 1.06 11.33
CA ARG A 135 -13.65 0.07 10.79
C ARG A 135 -13.03 -1.33 10.76
N ASN A 136 -11.85 -1.47 10.17
CA ASN A 136 -11.15 -2.75 10.09
C ASN A 136 -10.88 -3.36 11.47
N LEU A 137 -10.58 -2.52 12.49
CA LEU A 137 -10.38 -2.98 13.85
C LEU A 137 -11.68 -3.52 14.45
N GLY A 138 -12.81 -2.87 14.18
CA GLY A 138 -14.13 -3.39 14.55
C GLY A 138 -14.41 -4.76 13.90
N ASP A 139 -14.11 -4.92 12.61
CA ASP A 139 -14.29 -6.19 11.91
C ASP A 139 -13.41 -7.31 12.51
N VAL A 140 -12.14 -7.01 12.82
CA VAL A 140 -11.23 -7.95 13.50
C VAL A 140 -11.76 -8.32 14.89
N GLN A 141 -12.30 -7.36 15.65
CA GLN A 141 -12.89 -7.63 16.96
C GLN A 141 -14.14 -8.51 16.87
N LEU A 142 -14.99 -8.30 15.86
CA LEU A 142 -16.12 -9.18 15.58
C LEU A 142 -15.66 -10.61 15.24
N GLN A 143 -14.61 -10.77 14.43
CA GLN A 143 -14.05 -12.10 14.13
C GLN A 143 -13.54 -12.81 15.39
N ARG A 144 -12.85 -12.10 16.29
CA ARG A 144 -12.40 -12.65 17.59
C ARG A 144 -13.57 -13.02 18.50
N ALA A 145 -14.64 -12.22 18.49
CA ALA A 145 -15.86 -12.52 19.24
C ALA A 145 -16.53 -13.81 18.72
N ALA A 146 -16.64 -13.97 17.40
CA ALA A 146 -17.15 -15.18 16.79
C ALA A 146 -16.32 -16.42 17.18
N GLU A 147 -14.99 -16.32 17.12
CA GLU A 147 -14.10 -17.41 17.54
C GLU A 147 -14.33 -17.79 19.01
N SER A 148 -14.46 -16.80 19.89
CA SER A 148 -14.71 -17.02 21.32
C SER A 148 -16.08 -17.69 21.56
N TYR A 149 -17.12 -17.27 20.84
CA TYR A 149 -18.44 -17.92 20.93
C TYR A 149 -18.43 -19.36 20.42
N ARG A 150 -17.71 -19.65 19.33
CA ARG A 150 -17.56 -21.03 18.83
C ARG A 150 -16.87 -21.92 19.86
N ARG A 151 -15.78 -21.45 20.47
CA ARG A 151 -15.09 -22.18 21.56
C ARG A 151 -16.02 -22.40 22.76
N ALA A 152 -16.77 -21.37 23.17
CA ALA A 152 -17.72 -21.51 24.27
C ALA A 152 -18.81 -22.56 23.96
N LEU A 153 -19.35 -22.60 22.74
CA LEU A 153 -20.32 -23.61 22.31
C LEU A 153 -19.75 -25.02 22.23
N GLN A 154 -18.45 -25.19 21.95
CA GLN A 154 -17.78 -26.50 22.03
C GLN A 154 -17.80 -27.07 23.46
N HIS A 155 -17.68 -26.21 24.47
CA HIS A 155 -17.69 -26.61 25.88
C HIS A 155 -19.10 -26.67 26.48
N ALA A 156 -20.02 -25.84 26.00
CA ALA A 156 -21.40 -25.75 26.48
C ALA A 156 -22.39 -25.60 25.31
N PRO A 157 -22.72 -26.69 24.60
CA PRO A 157 -23.55 -26.64 23.39
C PRO A 157 -24.97 -26.09 23.60
N HIS A 158 -25.49 -26.19 24.83
CA HIS A 158 -26.84 -25.77 25.21
C HIS A 158 -26.86 -24.46 26.00
N ALA A 159 -25.75 -23.70 26.02
CA ALA A 159 -25.69 -22.41 26.69
C ALA A 159 -26.64 -21.41 26.00
N ALA A 160 -27.66 -20.98 26.74
CA ALA A 160 -28.71 -20.11 26.23
C ALA A 160 -28.16 -18.81 25.62
N GLY A 161 -28.62 -18.48 24.42
CA GLY A 161 -28.29 -17.23 23.72
C GLY A 161 -26.90 -17.18 23.05
N LEU A 162 -25.99 -18.13 23.28
CA LEU A 162 -24.66 -18.11 22.63
C LEU A 162 -24.75 -18.33 21.11
N ALA A 163 -25.59 -19.27 20.67
CA ALA A 163 -25.81 -19.53 19.25
C ALA A 163 -26.37 -18.28 18.52
N GLN A 164 -27.31 -17.56 19.15
CA GLN A 164 -27.87 -16.33 18.60
C GLN A 164 -26.83 -15.21 18.51
N ARG A 165 -25.98 -15.06 19.54
CA ARG A 165 -24.88 -14.06 19.53
C ARG A 165 -23.87 -14.36 18.43
N LEU A 166 -23.48 -15.63 18.27
CA LEU A 166 -22.58 -16.06 17.19
C LEU A 166 -23.20 -15.72 15.82
N GLN A 167 -24.46 -16.11 15.60
CA GLN A 167 -25.17 -15.82 14.35
C GLN A 167 -25.21 -14.31 14.05
N THR A 168 -25.46 -13.48 15.06
CA THR A 168 -25.50 -12.02 14.91
C THR A 168 -24.14 -11.47 14.47
N VAL A 169 -23.06 -11.89 15.13
CA VAL A 169 -21.70 -11.46 14.79
C VAL A 169 -21.31 -11.92 13.39
N GLU A 170 -21.61 -13.17 13.03
CA GLU A 170 -21.35 -13.70 11.69
C GLU A 170 -22.15 -12.96 10.62
N ALA A 171 -23.39 -12.57 10.90
CA ALA A 171 -24.19 -11.76 9.98
C ALA A 171 -23.62 -10.35 9.78
N LEU A 172 -23.02 -9.75 10.81
CA LEU A 172 -22.33 -8.45 10.70
C LEU A 172 -21.09 -8.53 9.80
N LEU A 173 -20.38 -9.67 9.84
CA LEU A 173 -19.18 -9.94 9.03
C LEU A 173 -19.50 -10.36 7.58
N ALA A 174 -20.72 -10.79 7.30
CA ALA A 174 -21.13 -11.20 5.95
C ALA A 174 -21.05 -10.01 4.97
N PRO A 175 -20.53 -10.20 3.75
CA PRO A 175 -20.51 -9.16 2.73
C PRO A 175 -21.92 -8.69 2.41
N ALA A 176 -22.09 -7.40 2.12
CA ALA A 176 -23.40 -6.75 1.96
C ALA A 176 -24.32 -7.38 0.89
N ALA A 177 -23.78 -8.16 -0.04
CA ALA A 177 -24.54 -8.89 -1.06
C ALA A 177 -25.23 -10.17 -0.53
N ALA A 178 -25.02 -10.54 0.73
CA ALA A 178 -25.59 -11.73 1.37
C ALA A 178 -26.74 -11.41 2.36
N ARG A 179 -27.29 -10.18 2.34
CA ARG A 179 -28.41 -9.74 3.20
C ARG A 179 -29.63 -9.39 2.38
#